data_AF-A0A2N1Q5X9-F1
#
_entry.id   AF-A0A2N1Q5X9-F1
#
_cell.length_a   1.000
_cell.length_b   1.000
_cell.length_c   1.000
_cell.angle_alpha   90.00
_cell.angle_beta   90.00
_cell.angle_gamma   90.00
#
_symmetry.space_group_name_H-M   'P 1'
#
loop_
_entity.id
_entity.type
_entity.pdbx_description
1 polymer ?
#
loop_
_entity_poly.entity_id
_entity_poly.type
_entity_poly.pdbx_seq_one_letter_code
_entity_poly.pdbx_strand_id
1 'polypeptide(L)'
;MKDKYLAELKEQLLEFEASKEDIHDILDDYSGLYDDALDKGKTDEEIYNLLGNPREVAYDLIDTIKIKHHKNKRNKIVALMPFLATIAYMILGFGFDLWHPGWLVYLLIPISGIVLNTNAKNSIVALSPFISVIVFLFIGFRYDLWHPGWLIFFLIPVISIILHTSVKDMFVALSPFVAVIAFMILGTYYDLWNPGWLVFLIIPMLGLLHSKNIWKIIFSELAFIIAILFYLYMGYMQDAWGIGALGFILPITVSILFGDLTVSFFWDLPKGKNREKVIVLLSTIFISIAAFFALGFFLQGWAYAWQVFLLIPVVSILAFDKFRFTSISPFVAVVLFFSIGYFFNAFHLSWLAFLIIPMAGIIENA
;
A
#
# COMPACT_ATOMS: atom_id res chain seq x y z
N MET A 1 -3.54 57.98 3.96
CA MET A 1 -2.38 57.38 3.25
C MET A 1 -2.67 56.00 2.65
N LYS A 2 -3.79 55.37 3.01
CA LYS A 2 -4.28 54.09 2.47
C LYS A 2 -4.14 53.93 0.94
N ASP A 3 -4.70 54.85 0.16
CA ASP A 3 -4.70 54.72 -1.32
C ASP A 3 -3.29 54.69 -1.91
N LYS A 4 -2.36 55.43 -1.30
CA LYS A 4 -0.95 55.45 -1.72
C LYS A 4 -0.28 54.11 -1.42
N TYR A 5 -0.50 53.56 -0.24
CA TYR A 5 0.03 52.25 0.15
C TYR A 5 -0.47 51.13 -0.78
N LEU A 6 -1.78 51.10 -1.04
CA LEU A 6 -2.40 50.10 -1.92
C LEU A 6 -1.94 50.26 -3.38
N ALA A 7 -1.72 51.50 -3.85
CA ALA A 7 -1.16 51.74 -5.18
C ALA A 7 0.27 51.22 -5.32
N GLU A 8 1.12 51.46 -4.32
CA GLU A 8 2.51 50.94 -4.30
C GLU A 8 2.53 49.41 -4.22
N LEU A 9 1.68 48.80 -3.39
CA LEU A 9 1.55 47.34 -3.30
C LEU A 9 1.09 46.73 -4.63
N LYS A 10 0.11 47.35 -5.29
CA LYS A 10 -0.38 46.92 -6.60
C LYS A 10 0.72 46.98 -7.67
N GLU A 11 1.51 48.05 -7.70
CA GLU A 11 2.61 48.20 -8.65
C GLU A 11 3.66 47.11 -8.46
N GLN A 12 4.04 46.82 -7.20
CA GLN A 12 4.99 45.75 -6.90
C GLN A 12 4.44 44.36 -7.26
N LEU A 13 3.17 44.08 -6.98
CA LEU A 13 2.53 42.81 -7.38
C LEU A 13 2.45 42.65 -8.90
N LEU A 14 2.24 43.74 -9.65
CA LEU A 14 2.28 43.74 -11.11
C LEU A 14 3.70 43.47 -11.64
N GLU A 15 4.72 44.08 -11.03
CA GLU A 15 6.13 43.86 -11.35
C GLU A 15 6.54 42.39 -11.12
N PHE A 16 5.97 41.74 -10.11
CA PHE A 16 6.17 40.32 -9.83
C PHE A 16 5.29 39.37 -10.66
N GLU A 17 4.60 39.86 -11.68
CA GLU A 17 3.73 39.08 -12.59
C GLU A 17 2.56 38.36 -11.87
N ALA A 18 2.05 38.93 -10.77
CA ALA A 18 0.86 38.38 -10.11
C ALA A 18 -0.39 38.46 -11.01
N SER A 19 -1.31 37.50 -10.87
CA SER A 19 -2.53 37.51 -11.67
C SER A 19 -3.47 38.63 -11.23
N LYS A 20 -4.34 39.11 -12.14
CA LYS A 20 -5.32 40.17 -11.81
C LYS A 20 -6.25 39.79 -10.65
N GLU A 21 -6.58 38.51 -10.51
CA GLU A 21 -7.41 37.96 -9.44
C GLU A 21 -6.65 37.99 -8.11
N ASP A 22 -5.40 37.52 -8.07
CA ASP A 22 -4.58 37.55 -6.86
C ASP A 22 -4.27 39.00 -6.41
N ILE A 23 -4.04 39.92 -7.36
CA ILE A 23 -3.86 41.35 -7.05
C ILE A 23 -5.12 41.92 -6.39
N HIS A 24 -6.30 41.56 -6.89
CA HIS A 24 -7.56 42.04 -6.33
C HIS A 24 -7.76 41.51 -4.90
N ASP A 25 -7.64 40.20 -4.71
CA ASP A 25 -7.78 39.54 -3.39
C ASP A 25 -6.83 40.15 -2.35
N ILE A 26 -5.56 40.34 -2.71
CA ILE A 26 -4.54 40.88 -1.79
C ILE A 26 -4.83 42.34 -1.45
N LEU A 27 -5.23 43.15 -2.44
CA LEU A 27 -5.56 44.56 -2.18
C LEU A 27 -6.81 44.69 -1.31
N ASP A 28 -7.80 43.81 -1.48
CA ASP A 28 -9.00 43.78 -0.64
C ASP A 28 -8.65 43.39 0.81
N ASP A 29 -7.83 42.35 1.00
CA ASP A 29 -7.36 41.92 2.32
C ASP A 29 -6.58 43.04 3.03
N TYR A 30 -5.62 43.65 2.34
CA TYR A 30 -4.82 44.75 2.91
C TYR A 30 -5.62 46.04 3.11
N SER A 31 -6.63 46.29 2.27
CA SER A 31 -7.58 47.38 2.46
C SER A 31 -8.37 47.19 3.75
N GLY A 32 -8.86 45.98 4.01
CA GLY A 32 -9.57 45.64 5.24
C GLY A 32 -8.69 45.73 6.49
N LEU A 33 -7.45 45.24 6.42
CA LEU A 33 -6.48 45.37 7.52
C LEU A 33 -6.15 46.83 7.83
N TYR A 34 -6.10 47.69 6.81
CA TYR A 34 -5.87 49.11 6.99
C TYR A 34 -7.04 49.78 7.70
N ASP A 35 -8.28 49.46 7.29
CA ASP A 35 -9.50 50.00 7.90
C ASP A 35 -9.64 49.55 9.36
N ASP A 36 -9.39 48.28 9.65
CA ASP A 36 -9.39 47.74 11.02
C ASP A 36 -8.38 48.43 11.94
N ALA A 37 -7.26 48.88 11.38
CA ALA A 37 -6.22 49.56 12.13
C ALA A 37 -6.56 51.04 12.37
N LEU A 38 -7.20 51.69 11.39
CA LEU A 38 -7.77 53.04 11.53
C LEU A 38 -8.87 53.06 12.60
N ASP A 39 -9.76 52.08 12.61
CA ASP A 39 -10.85 51.97 13.59
C ASP A 39 -10.35 51.75 15.02
N LYS A 40 -9.15 51.19 15.17
CA LYS A 40 -8.44 51.05 16.47
C LYS A 40 -7.70 52.33 16.90
N GLY A 41 -7.84 53.42 16.16
CA GLY A 41 -7.23 54.71 16.45
C GLY A 41 -5.73 54.79 16.16
N LYS A 42 -5.19 53.90 15.32
CA LYS A 42 -3.78 53.96 14.90
C LYS A 42 -3.58 55.05 13.86
N THR A 43 -2.42 55.70 13.91
CA THR A 43 -2.01 56.70 12.90
C THR A 43 -1.52 56.03 11.61
N ASP A 44 -1.59 56.71 10.46
CA ASP A 44 -1.15 56.15 9.17
C ASP A 44 0.31 55.62 9.19
N GLU A 45 1.21 56.25 9.97
CA GLU A 45 2.61 55.79 10.12
C GLU A 45 2.71 54.50 10.95
N GLU A 46 1.92 54.36 12.01
CA GLU A 46 1.85 53.14 12.80
C GLU A 46 1.27 51.98 12.00
N ILE A 47 0.30 52.27 11.13
CA ILE A 47 -0.28 51.28 10.21
C ILE A 47 0.75 50.85 9.17
N TYR A 48 1.52 51.79 8.60
CA TYR A 48 2.60 51.47 7.67
C TYR A 48 3.67 50.57 8.31
N ASN A 49 4.06 50.86 9.55
CA ASN A 49 5.00 50.03 10.31
C ASN A 49 4.41 48.67 10.71
N LEU A 50 3.09 48.57 10.88
CA LEU A 50 2.39 47.32 11.21
C LEU A 50 2.23 46.39 10.01
N LEU A 51 1.83 46.94 8.85
CA LEU A 51 1.62 46.18 7.61
C LEU A 51 2.94 45.89 6.88
N GLY A 52 3.97 46.69 7.13
CA GLY A 52 5.28 46.55 6.50
C GLY A 52 5.36 47.23 5.14
N ASN A 53 6.57 47.28 4.59
CA ASN A 53 6.84 47.91 3.29
C ASN A 53 6.10 47.16 2.17
N PRO A 54 5.35 47.86 1.28
CA PRO A 54 4.65 47.23 0.15
C PRO A 54 5.49 46.28 -0.70
N ARG A 55 6.78 46.58 -0.88
CA ARG A 55 7.73 45.77 -1.65
C ARG A 55 8.09 44.46 -0.96
N GLU A 56 8.35 44.51 0.35
CA GLU A 56 8.66 43.31 1.14
C GLU A 56 7.43 42.41 1.25
N VAL A 57 6.27 43.01 1.50
CA VAL A 57 4.98 42.32 1.51
C VAL A 57 4.73 41.60 0.17
N ALA A 58 4.89 42.30 -0.95
CA ALA A 58 4.70 41.70 -2.27
C ALA A 58 5.70 40.56 -2.54
N TYR A 59 6.94 40.69 -2.07
CA TYR A 59 7.96 39.65 -2.17
C TYR A 59 7.61 38.41 -1.33
N ASP A 60 7.10 38.57 -0.11
CA ASP A 60 6.71 37.44 0.73
C ASP A 60 5.46 36.71 0.19
N LEU A 61 4.55 37.46 -0.43
CA LEU A 61 3.31 36.92 -1.00
C LEU A 61 3.55 36.17 -2.31
N ILE A 62 4.54 36.54 -3.13
CA ILE A 62 4.71 35.96 -4.48
C ILE A 62 4.95 34.45 -4.44
N ASP A 63 5.73 33.97 -3.47
CA ASP A 63 6.00 32.54 -3.31
C ASP A 63 4.72 31.78 -2.97
N THR A 64 3.88 32.36 -2.10
CA THR A 64 2.59 31.79 -1.72
C THR A 64 1.62 31.76 -2.90
N ILE A 65 1.54 32.83 -3.69
CA ILE A 65 0.69 32.93 -4.89
C ILE A 65 1.12 31.89 -5.94
N LYS A 66 2.43 31.79 -6.22
CA LYS A 66 2.98 30.83 -7.18
C LYS A 66 2.65 29.39 -6.79
N ILE A 67 2.76 29.05 -5.50
CA ILE A 67 2.38 27.73 -4.97
C ILE A 67 0.87 27.47 -5.12
N LYS A 68 0.02 28.43 -4.73
CA LYS A 68 -1.45 28.34 -4.85
C LYS A 68 -1.87 28.10 -6.30
N HIS A 69 -1.33 28.87 -7.25
CA HIS A 69 -1.68 28.77 -8.67
C HIS A 69 -1.24 27.44 -9.29
N HIS A 70 -0.05 26.94 -8.95
CA HIS A 70 0.43 25.62 -9.39
C HIS A 70 -0.47 24.49 -8.88
N LYS A 71 -0.88 24.53 -7.61
CA LYS A 71 -1.77 23.53 -7.02
C LYS A 71 -3.17 23.56 -7.66
N ASN A 72 -3.70 24.75 -7.95
CA ASN A 72 -5.02 24.90 -8.53
C ASN A 72 -5.07 24.41 -10.00
N LYS A 73 -4.04 24.71 -10.81
CA LYS A 73 -3.92 24.17 -12.19
C LYS A 73 -3.84 22.65 -12.23
N ARG A 74 -3.02 22.05 -11.35
CA ARG A 74 -2.90 20.58 -11.23
C ARG A 74 -4.24 19.92 -10.90
N ASN A 75 -4.98 20.49 -9.94
CA ASN A 75 -6.31 19.98 -9.57
C ASN A 75 -7.34 20.08 -10.70
N LYS A 76 -7.33 21.18 -11.48
CA LYS A 76 -8.21 21.31 -12.65
C LYS A 76 -7.95 20.24 -13.69
N ILE A 77 -6.69 19.92 -13.98
CA ILE A 77 -6.34 18.86 -14.93
C ILE A 77 -6.88 17.50 -14.45
N VAL A 78 -6.69 17.16 -13.16
CA VAL A 78 -7.20 15.91 -12.57
C VAL A 78 -8.73 15.82 -12.68
N ALA A 79 -9.44 16.92 -12.45
CA ALA A 79 -10.91 16.95 -12.56
C ALA A 79 -11.42 16.73 -14.01
N LEU A 80 -10.62 17.06 -15.03
CA LEU A 80 -10.98 16.87 -16.44
C LEU A 80 -10.69 15.46 -16.96
N MET A 81 -9.91 14.65 -16.23
CA MET A 81 -9.46 13.34 -16.69
C MET A 81 -10.57 12.32 -16.94
N PRO A 82 -11.66 12.26 -16.16
CA PRO A 82 -12.78 11.37 -16.47
C PRO A 82 -13.40 11.65 -17.84
N PHE A 83 -13.55 12.93 -18.19
CA PHE A 83 -14.08 13.34 -19.49
C PHE A 83 -13.11 13.00 -20.62
N LEU A 84 -11.83 13.33 -20.46
CA LEU A 84 -10.79 12.99 -21.44
C LEU A 84 -10.67 11.47 -21.64
N ALA A 85 -10.72 10.69 -20.56
CA ALA A 85 -10.70 9.23 -20.62
C ALA A 85 -11.92 8.66 -21.33
N THR A 86 -13.11 9.22 -21.08
CA THR A 86 -14.35 8.82 -21.74
C THR A 86 -14.30 9.12 -23.24
N ILE A 87 -13.85 10.32 -23.63
CA ILE A 87 -13.69 10.71 -25.04
C ILE A 87 -12.70 9.75 -25.73
N ALA A 88 -11.54 9.51 -25.12
CA ALA A 88 -10.55 8.58 -25.67
C ALA A 88 -11.08 7.13 -25.75
N TYR A 89 -11.84 6.67 -24.75
CA TYR A 89 -12.49 5.35 -24.81
C TYR A 89 -13.49 5.24 -25.97
N MET A 90 -14.31 6.27 -26.19
CA MET A 90 -15.26 6.30 -27.31
C MET A 90 -14.56 6.34 -28.67
N ILE A 91 -13.46 7.10 -28.80
CA ILE A 91 -12.65 7.11 -30.02
C ILE A 91 -12.04 5.73 -30.30
N LEU A 92 -11.51 5.05 -29.28
CA LEU A 92 -10.97 3.71 -29.41
C LEU A 92 -12.05 2.68 -29.78
N GLY A 93 -13.22 2.75 -29.15
CA GLY A 93 -14.34 1.85 -29.42
C GLY A 93 -14.95 2.06 -30.81
N PHE A 94 -15.36 3.27 -31.16
CA PHE A 94 -16.01 3.53 -32.45
C PHE A 94 -15.03 3.62 -33.63
N GLY A 95 -13.83 4.14 -33.41
CA GLY A 95 -12.83 4.33 -34.48
C GLY A 95 -12.02 3.08 -34.80
N PHE A 96 -11.73 2.24 -33.80
CA PHE A 96 -10.80 1.13 -33.92
C PHE A 96 -11.36 -0.22 -33.45
N ASP A 97 -12.63 -0.27 -32.99
CA ASP A 97 -13.27 -1.45 -32.39
C ASP A 97 -12.53 -2.02 -31.16
N LEU A 98 -11.72 -1.17 -30.49
CA LEU A 98 -10.88 -1.55 -29.35
C LEU A 98 -11.61 -1.41 -28.00
N TRP A 99 -12.83 -1.93 -27.90
CA TRP A 99 -13.61 -1.90 -26.64
C TRP A 99 -12.88 -2.65 -25.51
N HIS A 100 -12.20 -3.74 -25.87
CA HIS A 100 -11.36 -4.56 -24.99
C HIS A 100 -9.97 -4.65 -25.64
N PRO A 101 -9.02 -3.75 -25.35
CA PRO A 101 -8.62 -3.31 -24.01
C PRO A 101 -8.86 -1.81 -23.71
N GLY A 102 -9.70 -1.11 -24.48
CA GLY A 102 -9.87 0.35 -24.40
C GLY A 102 -10.22 0.87 -23.00
N TRP A 103 -10.81 0.05 -22.14
CA TRP A 103 -11.10 0.41 -20.75
C TRP A 103 -9.85 0.80 -19.95
N LEU A 104 -8.64 0.37 -20.37
CA LEU A 104 -7.38 0.76 -19.72
C LEU A 104 -7.14 2.27 -19.71
N VAL A 105 -7.76 3.02 -20.62
CA VAL A 105 -7.70 4.49 -20.65
C VAL A 105 -8.23 5.11 -19.35
N TYR A 106 -9.17 4.45 -18.65
CA TYR A 106 -9.66 4.94 -17.36
C TYR A 106 -8.61 4.95 -16.25
N LEU A 107 -7.51 4.21 -16.41
CA LEU A 107 -6.36 4.29 -15.48
C LEU A 107 -5.69 5.68 -15.52
N LEU A 108 -5.89 6.48 -16.58
CA LEU A 108 -5.39 7.87 -16.63
C LEU A 108 -5.94 8.75 -15.52
N ILE A 109 -7.14 8.44 -15.00
CA ILE A 109 -7.78 9.20 -13.92
C ILE A 109 -6.94 9.13 -12.64
N PRO A 110 -6.69 7.95 -12.02
CA PRO A 110 -5.84 7.88 -10.84
C PRO A 110 -4.37 8.21 -11.16
N ILE A 111 -3.84 7.84 -12.34
CA ILE A 111 -2.45 8.12 -12.73
C ILE A 111 -2.18 9.63 -12.75
N SER A 112 -3.04 10.43 -13.37
CA SER A 112 -2.90 11.89 -13.41
C SER A 112 -2.96 12.51 -12.01
N GLY A 113 -3.85 12.02 -11.15
CA GLY A 113 -3.95 12.46 -9.76
C GLY A 113 -2.65 12.22 -9.00
N ILE A 114 -2.04 11.04 -9.18
CA ILE A 114 -0.77 10.68 -8.55
C ILE A 114 0.36 11.55 -9.11
N VAL A 115 0.54 11.59 -10.43
CA VAL A 115 1.66 12.31 -11.09
C VAL A 115 1.66 13.80 -10.75
N LEU A 116 0.47 14.43 -10.71
CA LEU A 116 0.37 15.87 -10.52
C LEU A 116 0.41 16.28 -9.04
N ASN A 117 -0.09 15.44 -8.12
CA ASN A 117 -0.26 15.82 -6.71
C ASN A 117 0.71 15.16 -5.73
N THR A 118 1.59 14.26 -6.20
CA THR A 118 2.58 13.60 -5.33
C THR A 118 4.01 13.94 -5.75
N ASN A 119 4.95 13.80 -4.82
CA ASN A 119 6.37 14.02 -5.07
C ASN A 119 6.92 12.90 -5.95
N ALA A 120 7.84 13.19 -6.88
CA ALA A 120 8.34 12.23 -7.89
C ALA A 120 8.69 10.84 -7.32
N LYS A 121 9.39 10.79 -6.18
CA LYS A 121 9.73 9.53 -5.50
C LYS A 121 8.50 8.71 -5.09
N ASN A 122 7.52 9.36 -4.49
CA ASN A 122 6.28 8.71 -4.04
C ASN A 122 5.36 8.41 -5.23
N SER A 123 5.40 9.24 -6.28
CA SER A 123 4.67 8.99 -7.52
C SER A 123 5.10 7.68 -8.16
N ILE A 124 6.41 7.39 -8.22
CA ILE A 124 6.92 6.13 -8.80
C ILE A 124 6.36 4.91 -8.06
N VAL A 125 6.36 4.93 -6.72
CA VAL A 125 5.78 3.85 -5.91
C VAL A 125 4.27 3.73 -6.16
N ALA A 126 3.55 4.86 -6.13
CA ALA A 126 2.10 4.89 -6.31
C ALA A 126 1.65 4.52 -7.74
N LEU A 127 2.50 4.73 -8.75
CA LEU A 127 2.26 4.34 -10.15
C LEU A 127 2.57 2.87 -10.42
N SER A 128 3.37 2.22 -9.58
CA SER A 128 3.81 0.84 -9.79
C SER A 128 2.66 -0.18 -9.99
N PRO A 129 1.49 -0.08 -9.33
CA PRO A 129 0.39 -1.02 -9.59
C PRO A 129 -0.20 -0.84 -10.99
N PHE A 130 -0.33 0.40 -11.46
CA PHE A 130 -0.85 0.70 -12.80
C PHE A 130 0.11 0.20 -13.89
N ILE A 131 1.40 0.45 -13.70
CA ILE A 131 2.44 -0.05 -14.61
C ILE A 131 2.42 -1.59 -14.62
N SER A 132 2.31 -2.23 -13.45
CA SER A 132 2.26 -3.69 -13.34
C SER A 132 1.04 -4.26 -14.04
N VAL A 133 -0.15 -3.66 -13.92
CA VAL A 133 -1.37 -4.09 -14.63
C VAL A 133 -1.20 -3.98 -16.14
N ILE A 134 -0.69 -2.84 -16.63
CA ILE A 134 -0.48 -2.63 -18.07
C ILE A 134 0.49 -3.67 -18.64
N VAL A 135 1.62 -3.89 -17.96
CA VAL A 135 2.62 -4.87 -18.39
C VAL A 135 2.07 -6.30 -18.28
N PHE A 136 1.35 -6.64 -17.21
CA PHE A 136 0.73 -7.95 -17.02
C PHE A 136 -0.25 -8.28 -18.15
N LEU A 137 -1.16 -7.34 -18.48
CA LEU A 137 -2.12 -7.54 -19.56
C LEU A 137 -1.44 -7.59 -20.93
N PHE A 138 -0.42 -6.75 -21.16
CA PHE A 138 0.35 -6.81 -22.39
C PHE A 138 1.02 -8.17 -22.59
N ILE A 139 1.68 -8.68 -21.55
CA ILE A 139 2.34 -9.98 -21.57
C ILE A 139 1.33 -11.13 -21.74
N GLY A 140 0.21 -11.08 -21.00
CA GLY A 140 -0.86 -12.06 -21.08
C GLY A 140 -1.54 -12.11 -22.45
N PHE A 141 -1.94 -10.97 -23.01
CA PHE A 141 -2.60 -10.95 -24.32
C PHE A 141 -1.65 -11.22 -25.49
N ARG A 142 -0.40 -10.75 -25.43
CA ARG A 142 0.53 -10.87 -26.56
C ARG A 142 1.24 -12.22 -26.63
N TYR A 143 1.56 -12.79 -25.46
CA TYR A 143 2.42 -13.97 -25.34
C TYR A 143 1.75 -15.13 -24.59
N ASP A 144 0.51 -14.99 -24.11
CA ASP A 144 -0.22 -15.98 -23.29
C ASP A 144 0.52 -16.36 -21.98
N LEU A 145 1.44 -15.50 -21.54
CA LEU A 145 2.28 -15.71 -20.36
C LEU A 145 1.58 -15.23 -19.08
N TRP A 146 0.34 -15.67 -18.83
CA TRP A 146 -0.38 -15.35 -17.58
C TRP A 146 0.33 -15.92 -16.35
N HIS A 147 0.88 -17.13 -16.51
CA HIS A 147 1.77 -17.79 -15.55
C HIS A 147 3.11 -18.07 -16.25
N PRO A 148 4.24 -17.55 -15.76
CA PRO A 148 4.46 -16.83 -14.50
C PRO A 148 4.32 -15.29 -14.60
N GLY A 149 3.65 -14.73 -15.63
CA GLY A 149 3.62 -13.27 -15.85
C GLY A 149 3.08 -12.43 -14.69
N TRP A 150 2.28 -13.01 -13.79
CA TRP A 150 1.85 -12.35 -12.54
C TRP A 150 3.02 -11.91 -11.64
N LEU A 151 4.22 -12.47 -11.79
CA LEU A 151 5.42 -12.04 -11.06
C LEU A 151 5.73 -10.54 -11.24
N ILE A 152 5.25 -9.91 -12.32
CA ILE A 152 5.41 -8.48 -12.55
C ILE A 152 4.82 -7.62 -11.42
N PHE A 153 3.82 -8.11 -10.70
CA PHE A 153 3.24 -7.40 -9.55
C PHE A 153 4.23 -7.24 -8.39
N PHE A 154 5.33 -8.00 -8.35
CA PHE A 154 6.42 -7.77 -7.40
C PHE A 154 7.17 -6.46 -7.65
N LEU A 155 7.02 -5.82 -8.81
CA LEU A 155 7.53 -4.46 -9.01
C LEU A 155 7.01 -3.49 -7.93
N ILE A 156 5.79 -3.68 -7.43
CA ILE A 156 5.19 -2.81 -6.41
C ILE A 156 6.05 -2.78 -5.13
N PRO A 157 6.20 -3.92 -4.41
CA PRO A 157 7.03 -3.94 -3.22
C PRO A 157 8.51 -3.73 -3.52
N VAL A 158 9.04 -4.22 -4.65
CA VAL A 158 10.46 -4.07 -5.00
C VAL A 158 10.84 -2.59 -5.17
N ILE A 159 10.06 -1.82 -5.93
CA ILE A 159 10.28 -0.38 -6.09
C ILE A 159 10.18 0.34 -4.75
N SER A 160 9.19 -0.01 -3.92
CA SER A 160 9.05 0.55 -2.58
C SER A 160 10.30 0.28 -1.72
N ILE A 161 10.81 -0.95 -1.72
CA ILE A 161 12.00 -1.32 -0.95
C ILE A 161 13.23 -0.55 -1.43
N ILE A 162 13.48 -0.52 -2.74
CA ILE A 162 14.63 0.17 -3.34
C ILE A 162 14.62 1.66 -2.98
N LEU A 163 13.45 2.30 -2.98
CA LEU A 163 13.35 3.74 -2.72
C LEU A 163 13.36 4.09 -1.22
N HIS A 164 12.86 3.22 -0.34
CA HIS A 164 12.64 3.56 1.07
C HIS A 164 13.55 2.83 2.07
N THR A 165 14.37 1.87 1.62
CA THR A 165 15.23 1.05 2.49
C THR A 165 16.70 1.43 2.33
N SER A 166 17.48 1.28 3.40
CA SER A 166 18.93 1.45 3.34
C SER A 166 19.57 0.37 2.44
N VAL A 167 20.68 0.68 1.76
CA VAL A 167 21.38 -0.30 0.89
C VAL A 167 21.77 -1.56 1.67
N LYS A 168 22.08 -1.42 2.97
CA LYS A 168 22.47 -2.54 3.83
C LYS A 168 21.31 -3.52 4.08
N ASP A 169 20.10 -3.01 4.24
CA ASP A 169 18.91 -3.82 4.54
C ASP A 169 18.17 -4.24 3.27
N MET A 170 18.43 -3.56 2.15
CA MET A 170 17.79 -3.78 0.87
C MET A 170 17.94 -5.23 0.38
N PHE A 171 19.11 -5.85 0.53
CA PHE A 171 19.34 -7.23 0.09
C PHE A 171 18.44 -8.23 0.84
N VAL A 172 18.34 -8.09 2.16
CA VAL A 172 17.47 -8.94 2.98
C VAL A 172 16.01 -8.69 2.62
N ALA A 173 15.60 -7.42 2.46
CA ALA A 173 14.24 -7.04 2.12
C ALA A 173 13.79 -7.53 0.73
N LEU A 174 14.70 -7.53 -0.26
CA LEU A 174 14.41 -8.02 -1.63
C LEU A 174 14.46 -9.56 -1.73
N SER A 175 15.13 -10.23 -0.79
CA SER A 175 15.36 -11.68 -0.84
C SER A 175 14.11 -12.54 -1.01
N PRO A 176 12.93 -12.24 -0.42
CA PRO A 176 11.73 -13.06 -0.63
C PRO A 176 11.23 -12.99 -2.07
N PHE A 177 11.29 -11.81 -2.70
CA PHE A 177 10.86 -11.62 -4.09
C PHE A 177 11.78 -12.34 -5.06
N VAL A 178 13.10 -12.23 -4.84
CA VAL A 178 14.10 -12.97 -5.62
C VAL A 178 13.89 -14.48 -5.45
N ALA A 179 13.64 -14.94 -4.23
CA ALA A 179 13.41 -16.36 -3.95
C ALA A 179 12.15 -16.89 -4.64
N VAL A 180 11.03 -16.16 -4.61
CA VAL A 180 9.81 -16.57 -5.32
C VAL A 180 10.03 -16.59 -6.83
N ILE A 181 10.70 -15.58 -7.41
CA ILE A 181 10.99 -15.55 -8.85
C ILE A 181 11.83 -16.76 -9.26
N ALA A 182 12.92 -17.02 -8.53
CA ALA A 182 13.78 -18.17 -8.77
C ALA A 182 13.05 -19.50 -8.57
N PHE A 183 12.24 -19.64 -7.52
CA PHE A 183 11.42 -20.82 -7.26
C PHE A 183 10.43 -21.08 -8.41
N MET A 184 9.74 -20.04 -8.89
CA MET A 184 8.82 -20.16 -10.02
C MET A 184 9.54 -20.56 -11.31
N ILE A 185 10.74 -20.02 -11.56
CA ILE A 185 11.54 -20.41 -12.72
C ILE A 185 11.99 -21.87 -12.63
N LEU A 186 12.54 -22.28 -11.46
CA LEU A 186 12.97 -23.66 -11.21
C LEU A 186 11.83 -24.67 -11.33
N GLY A 187 10.67 -24.36 -10.74
CA GLY A 187 9.49 -25.22 -10.81
C GLY A 187 8.91 -25.29 -12.22
N THR A 188 8.71 -24.15 -12.88
CA THR A 188 7.97 -24.10 -14.16
C THR A 188 8.81 -24.60 -15.33
N TYR A 189 10.11 -24.25 -15.39
CA TYR A 189 10.95 -24.57 -16.55
C TYR A 189 11.82 -25.82 -16.36
N TYR A 190 12.11 -26.20 -15.12
CA TYR A 190 13.01 -27.33 -14.81
C TYR A 190 12.34 -28.45 -14.01
N ASP A 191 11.05 -28.31 -13.65
CA ASP A 191 10.30 -29.25 -12.79
C ASP A 191 10.97 -29.50 -11.41
N LEU A 192 11.76 -28.53 -10.95
CA LEU A 192 12.53 -28.60 -9.71
C LEU A 192 11.71 -28.06 -8.52
N TRP A 193 10.43 -28.38 -8.41
CA TRP A 193 9.57 -27.89 -7.31
C TRP A 193 10.06 -28.33 -5.93
N ASN A 194 10.50 -29.58 -5.82
CA ASN A 194 10.91 -30.17 -4.55
C ASN A 194 12.30 -29.71 -4.08
N PRO A 195 13.37 -29.71 -4.89
CA PRO A 195 14.64 -29.09 -4.48
C PRO A 195 14.60 -27.57 -4.55
N GLY A 196 13.71 -26.97 -5.35
CA GLY A 196 13.68 -25.53 -5.59
C GLY A 196 13.29 -24.68 -4.40
N TRP A 197 12.55 -25.23 -3.41
CA TRP A 197 12.19 -24.45 -2.22
C TRP A 197 13.40 -24.03 -1.41
N LEU A 198 14.55 -24.72 -1.56
CA LEU A 198 15.80 -24.35 -0.89
C LEU A 198 16.23 -22.91 -1.19
N VAL A 199 15.80 -22.33 -2.31
CA VAL A 199 16.09 -20.92 -2.63
C VAL A 199 15.53 -19.98 -1.56
N PHE A 200 14.44 -20.31 -0.87
CA PHE A 200 13.90 -19.49 0.22
C PHE A 200 14.85 -19.37 1.42
N LEU A 201 15.83 -20.25 1.56
CA LEU A 201 16.84 -20.18 2.62
C LEU A 201 17.76 -18.97 2.47
N ILE A 202 17.80 -18.32 1.30
CA ILE A 202 18.50 -17.05 1.11
C ILE A 202 18.00 -15.97 2.08
N ILE A 203 16.73 -16.02 2.49
CA ILE A 203 16.11 -15.03 3.39
C ILE A 203 16.76 -15.09 4.79
N PRO A 204 16.70 -16.21 5.54
CA PRO A 204 17.36 -16.30 6.84
C PRO A 204 18.88 -16.18 6.73
N MET A 205 19.52 -16.72 5.69
CA MET A 205 20.98 -16.63 5.51
C MET A 205 21.43 -15.17 5.36
N LEU A 206 20.84 -14.39 4.44
CA LEU A 206 21.16 -12.97 4.31
C LEU A 206 20.84 -12.17 5.58
N GLY A 207 19.76 -12.53 6.30
CA GLY A 207 19.42 -11.91 7.58
C GLY A 207 20.50 -12.12 8.64
N LEU A 208 21.07 -13.32 8.73
CA LEU A 208 22.11 -13.67 9.69
C LEU A 208 23.45 -12.96 9.43
N LEU A 209 23.77 -12.68 8.17
CA LEU A 209 24.95 -11.87 7.80
C LEU A 209 24.94 -10.47 8.43
N HIS A 210 23.78 -9.97 8.84
CA HIS A 210 23.67 -8.67 9.52
C HIS A 210 24.08 -8.74 11.00
N SER A 211 24.26 -9.93 11.57
CA SER A 211 24.62 -10.07 12.98
C SER A 211 26.03 -9.53 13.26
N LYS A 212 26.26 -8.99 14.47
CA LYS A 212 27.57 -8.41 14.83
C LYS A 212 28.64 -9.46 15.15
N ASN A 213 28.24 -10.69 15.45
CA ASN A 213 29.13 -11.74 15.93
C ASN A 213 29.55 -12.66 14.77
N ILE A 214 30.81 -12.59 14.36
CA ILE A 214 31.33 -13.35 13.22
C ILE A 214 31.26 -14.86 13.43
N TRP A 215 31.45 -15.35 14.66
CA TRP A 215 31.36 -16.77 14.98
C TRP A 215 29.94 -17.29 14.78
N LYS A 216 28.97 -16.50 15.23
CA LYS A 216 27.57 -16.81 15.04
C LYS A 216 27.20 -16.89 13.56
N ILE A 217 27.70 -15.97 12.73
CA ILE A 217 27.51 -16.03 11.27
C ILE A 217 28.07 -17.35 10.74
N ILE A 218 29.34 -17.64 11.01
CA ILE A 218 30.03 -18.81 10.46
C ILE A 218 29.32 -20.12 10.85
N PHE A 219 29.01 -20.30 12.13
CA PHE A 219 28.34 -21.52 12.60
C PHE A 219 26.92 -21.68 12.04
N SER A 220 26.17 -20.58 11.90
CA SER A 220 24.80 -20.63 11.38
C SER A 220 24.79 -20.91 9.88
N GLU A 221 25.64 -20.24 9.10
CA GLU A 221 25.79 -20.47 7.66
C GLU A 221 26.26 -21.90 7.36
N LEU A 222 27.22 -22.41 8.13
CA LEU A 222 27.70 -23.78 8.00
C LEU A 222 26.58 -24.80 8.32
N ALA A 223 25.74 -24.52 9.32
CA ALA A 223 24.58 -25.35 9.63
C ALA A 223 23.56 -25.39 8.48
N PHE A 224 23.28 -24.25 7.84
CA PHE A 224 22.43 -24.22 6.64
C PHE A 224 23.04 -25.00 5.47
N ILE A 225 24.33 -24.84 5.20
CA ILE A 225 25.03 -25.58 4.13
C ILE A 225 24.96 -27.08 4.37
N ILE A 226 25.25 -27.54 5.60
CA ILE A 226 25.16 -28.97 5.96
C ILE A 226 23.73 -29.49 5.78
N ALA A 227 22.73 -28.73 6.24
CA ALA A 227 21.33 -29.11 6.10
C ALA A 227 20.90 -29.20 4.62
N ILE A 228 21.31 -28.26 3.77
CA ILE A 228 21.05 -28.27 2.33
C ILE A 228 21.70 -29.49 1.68
N LEU A 229 22.97 -29.76 1.95
CA LEU A 229 23.68 -30.92 1.40
C LEU A 229 23.02 -32.23 1.83
N PHE A 230 22.63 -32.35 3.10
CA PHE A 230 21.92 -33.51 3.61
C PHE A 230 20.55 -33.68 2.94
N TYR A 231 19.78 -32.59 2.79
CA TYR A 231 18.49 -32.60 2.11
C TYR A 231 18.59 -33.10 0.67
N LEU A 232 19.53 -32.55 -0.09
CA LEU A 232 19.76 -32.93 -1.49
C LEU A 232 20.27 -34.37 -1.60
N TYR A 233 21.17 -34.79 -0.71
CA TYR A 233 21.67 -36.16 -0.69
C TYR A 233 20.54 -37.17 -0.41
N MET A 234 19.75 -36.95 0.65
CA MET A 234 18.63 -37.83 1.00
C MET A 234 17.55 -37.83 -0.08
N GLY A 235 17.26 -36.68 -0.68
CA GLY A 235 16.29 -36.55 -1.76
C GLY A 235 16.70 -37.27 -3.04
N TYR A 236 17.91 -37.03 -3.54
CA TYR A 236 18.35 -37.59 -4.83
C TYR A 236 18.90 -39.02 -4.74
N MET A 237 19.58 -39.39 -3.65
CA MET A 237 20.22 -40.72 -3.55
C MET A 237 19.33 -41.76 -2.87
N GLN A 238 18.44 -41.33 -1.98
CA GLN A 238 17.60 -42.25 -1.17
C GLN A 238 16.10 -42.09 -1.42
N ASP A 239 15.70 -41.15 -2.30
CA ASP A 239 14.30 -40.77 -2.55
C ASP A 239 13.51 -40.45 -1.26
N ALA A 240 14.22 -39.97 -0.24
CA ALA A 240 13.71 -39.80 1.12
C ALA A 240 13.70 -38.32 1.53
N TRP A 241 13.03 -37.49 0.72
CA TRP A 241 12.93 -36.03 0.92
C TRP A 241 12.44 -35.63 2.32
N GLY A 242 11.49 -36.38 2.88
CA GLY A 242 10.97 -36.13 4.23
C GLY A 242 12.03 -36.32 5.32
N ILE A 243 12.90 -37.33 5.18
CA ILE A 243 14.02 -37.55 6.11
C ILE A 243 15.09 -36.48 5.89
N GLY A 244 15.37 -36.12 4.64
CA GLY A 244 16.25 -35.01 4.31
C GLY A 244 15.83 -33.70 4.99
N ALA A 245 14.51 -33.43 5.05
CA ALA A 245 13.98 -32.23 5.68
C ALA A 245 14.31 -32.13 7.19
N LEU A 246 14.50 -33.27 7.87
CA LEU A 246 14.93 -33.29 9.27
C LEU A 246 16.34 -32.70 9.46
N GLY A 247 17.16 -32.63 8.41
CA GLY A 247 18.44 -31.92 8.45
C GLY A 247 18.32 -30.45 8.85
N PHE A 248 17.17 -29.81 8.57
CA PHE A 248 16.91 -28.42 8.94
C PHE A 248 16.67 -28.21 10.45
N ILE A 249 16.58 -29.28 11.25
CA ILE A 249 16.66 -29.19 12.70
C ILE A 249 18.01 -28.58 13.12
N LEU A 250 19.10 -28.87 12.39
CA LEU A 250 20.43 -28.36 12.70
C LEU A 250 20.51 -26.82 12.71
N PRO A 251 20.19 -26.08 11.64
CA PRO A 251 20.22 -24.61 11.68
C PRO A 251 19.27 -24.04 12.75
N ILE A 252 18.11 -24.64 12.99
CA ILE A 252 17.20 -24.22 14.07
C ILE A 252 17.87 -24.35 15.44
N THR A 253 18.51 -25.49 15.73
CA THR A 253 19.21 -25.69 17.00
C THR A 253 20.35 -24.70 17.20
N VAL A 254 21.12 -24.41 16.14
CA VAL A 254 22.20 -23.41 16.16
C VAL A 254 21.64 -22.00 16.43
N SER A 255 20.53 -21.62 15.78
CA SER A 255 19.88 -20.33 16.03
C SER A 255 19.34 -20.18 17.46
N ILE A 256 18.83 -21.26 18.07
CA ILE A 256 18.41 -21.26 19.49
C ILE A 256 19.62 -21.09 20.41
N LEU A 257 20.73 -21.80 20.16
CA LEU A 257 21.94 -21.72 20.98
C LEU A 257 22.55 -20.31 21.00
N PHE A 258 22.47 -19.59 19.89
CA PHE A 258 22.94 -18.19 19.79
C PHE A 258 21.91 -17.14 20.21
N GLY A 259 20.74 -17.57 20.71
CA GLY A 259 19.72 -16.71 21.30
C GLY A 259 18.90 -15.86 20.32
N ASP A 260 18.89 -16.17 19.02
CA ASP A 260 18.03 -15.47 18.05
C ASP A 260 16.56 -15.83 18.20
N LEU A 261 16.30 -17.09 18.55
CA LEU A 261 14.97 -17.61 18.77
C LEU A 261 14.70 -17.59 20.28
N THR A 262 14.12 -16.49 20.75
CA THR A 262 13.44 -16.51 22.04
C THR A 262 12.14 -17.29 21.83
N VAL A 263 12.11 -18.54 22.28
CA VAL A 263 10.87 -19.32 22.33
C VAL A 263 10.05 -18.77 23.49
N SER A 264 9.39 -17.62 23.27
CA SER A 264 8.30 -17.21 24.12
C SER A 264 7.16 -18.18 23.89
N PHE A 265 7.10 -19.20 24.75
CA PHE A 265 5.97 -20.11 24.75
C PHE A 265 4.70 -19.28 24.94
N PHE A 266 3.64 -19.65 24.23
CA PHE A 266 2.30 -19.03 24.15
C PHE A 266 1.61 -18.70 25.50
N TRP A 267 2.25 -19.01 26.61
CA TRP A 267 1.76 -18.87 27.98
C TRP A 267 2.08 -17.52 28.63
N ASP A 268 2.89 -16.66 28.00
CA ASP A 268 3.08 -15.27 28.46
C ASP A 268 1.86 -14.42 28.08
N LEU A 269 0.71 -14.75 28.68
CA LEU A 269 -0.50 -13.93 28.61
C LEU A 269 -0.17 -12.54 29.15
N PRO A 270 -0.43 -11.46 28.38
CA PRO A 270 -0.18 -10.10 28.85
C PRO A 270 -0.97 -9.87 30.14
N LYS A 271 -0.25 -9.58 31.23
CA LYS A 271 -0.85 -9.22 32.53
C LYS A 271 -1.39 -7.80 32.43
N GLY A 272 -2.70 -7.59 32.63
CA GLY A 272 -3.31 -6.26 32.68
C GLY A 272 -4.71 -6.17 32.07
N LYS A 273 -5.17 -4.93 31.84
CA LYS A 273 -6.53 -4.58 31.37
C LYS A 273 -6.92 -5.17 30.00
N ASN A 274 -5.93 -5.60 29.20
CA ASN A 274 -6.15 -6.20 27.88
C ASN A 274 -6.19 -7.74 27.88
N ARG A 275 -6.02 -8.40 29.04
CA ARG A 275 -6.01 -9.87 29.13
C ARG A 275 -7.30 -10.50 28.60
N GLU A 276 -8.45 -9.93 28.96
CA GLU A 276 -9.76 -10.42 28.53
C GLU A 276 -9.91 -10.34 27.01
N LYS A 277 -9.49 -9.22 26.40
CA LYS A 277 -9.50 -9.01 24.94
C LYS A 277 -8.63 -10.03 24.21
N VAL A 278 -7.44 -10.30 24.75
CA VAL A 278 -6.51 -11.31 24.20
C VAL A 278 -7.09 -12.71 24.32
N ILE A 279 -7.71 -13.06 25.45
CA ILE A 279 -8.39 -14.35 25.63
C ILE A 279 -9.52 -14.50 24.61
N VAL A 280 -10.36 -13.48 24.44
CA VAL A 280 -11.46 -13.49 23.45
C VAL A 280 -10.92 -13.72 22.03
N LEU A 281 -9.82 -13.06 21.65
CA LEU A 281 -9.19 -13.26 20.34
C LEU A 281 -8.65 -14.69 20.19
N LEU A 282 -7.91 -15.19 21.18
CA LEU A 282 -7.36 -16.56 21.16
C LEU A 282 -8.46 -17.63 21.09
N SER A 283 -9.51 -17.46 21.89
CA SER A 283 -10.69 -18.33 21.85
C SER A 283 -11.36 -18.28 20.48
N THR A 284 -11.49 -17.10 19.87
CA THR A 284 -12.05 -16.96 18.52
C THR A 284 -11.22 -17.71 17.48
N ILE A 285 -9.89 -17.61 17.53
CA ILE A 285 -9.00 -18.35 16.63
C ILE A 285 -9.22 -19.86 16.78
N PHE A 286 -9.23 -20.37 18.02
CA PHE A 286 -9.42 -21.80 18.26
C PHE A 286 -10.80 -22.28 17.80
N ILE A 287 -11.86 -21.50 18.07
CA ILE A 287 -13.23 -21.79 17.62
C ILE A 287 -13.31 -21.78 16.09
N SER A 288 -12.71 -20.80 15.41
CA SER A 288 -12.69 -20.74 13.94
C SER A 288 -11.97 -21.95 13.33
N ILE A 289 -10.84 -22.38 13.90
CA ILE A 289 -10.13 -23.60 13.44
C ILE A 289 -11.00 -24.84 13.65
N ALA A 290 -11.59 -25.00 14.83
CA ALA A 290 -12.47 -26.13 15.13
C ALA A 290 -13.70 -26.14 14.21
N ALA A 291 -14.33 -24.98 13.98
CA ALA A 291 -15.46 -24.83 13.07
C ALA A 291 -15.08 -25.13 11.62
N PHE A 292 -13.91 -24.69 11.15
CA PHE A 292 -13.41 -24.98 9.81
C PHE A 292 -13.31 -26.48 9.56
N PHE A 293 -12.67 -27.22 10.49
CA PHE A 293 -12.57 -28.67 10.38
C PHE A 293 -13.92 -29.36 10.55
N ALA A 294 -14.78 -28.90 11.45
CA ALA A 294 -16.11 -29.47 11.62
C ALA A 294 -16.96 -29.32 10.35
N LEU A 295 -17.01 -28.13 9.75
CA LEU A 295 -17.72 -27.89 8.49
C LEU A 295 -17.09 -28.69 7.33
N GLY A 296 -15.77 -28.78 7.28
CA GLY A 296 -15.05 -29.55 6.28
C GLY A 296 -15.34 -31.05 6.34
N PHE A 297 -15.20 -31.68 7.52
CA PHE A 297 -15.36 -33.12 7.68
C PHE A 297 -16.83 -33.58 7.77
N PHE A 298 -17.68 -32.87 8.52
CA PHE A 298 -19.06 -33.33 8.74
C PHE A 298 -20.03 -32.91 7.61
N LEU A 299 -19.79 -31.77 6.98
CA LEU A 299 -20.69 -31.23 5.94
C LEU A 299 -20.06 -31.21 4.53
N GLN A 300 -18.85 -31.76 4.38
CA GLN A 300 -18.05 -31.67 3.14
C GLN A 300 -17.89 -30.23 2.61
N GLY A 301 -17.99 -29.24 3.52
CA GLY A 301 -18.13 -27.84 3.17
C GLY A 301 -16.80 -27.10 2.96
N TRP A 302 -15.72 -27.78 2.56
CA TRP A 302 -14.36 -27.19 2.49
C TRP A 302 -14.29 -25.88 1.70
N ALA A 303 -15.03 -25.80 0.59
CA ALA A 303 -15.08 -24.61 -0.26
C ALA A 303 -15.70 -23.38 0.44
N TYR A 304 -16.59 -23.59 1.41
CA TYR A 304 -17.28 -22.52 2.14
C TYR A 304 -16.75 -22.32 3.57
N ALA A 305 -16.20 -23.37 4.18
CA ALA A 305 -15.80 -23.40 5.58
C ALA A 305 -14.78 -22.33 5.95
N TRP A 306 -13.91 -21.90 5.02
CA TRP A 306 -12.88 -20.89 5.28
C TRP A 306 -13.45 -19.54 5.72
N GLN A 307 -14.72 -19.22 5.40
CA GLN A 307 -15.34 -17.97 5.81
C GLN A 307 -15.37 -17.76 7.33
N VAL A 308 -15.35 -18.84 8.13
CA VAL A 308 -15.29 -18.75 9.60
C VAL A 308 -14.05 -18.03 10.12
N PHE A 309 -12.97 -17.96 9.32
CA PHE A 309 -11.77 -17.22 9.68
C PHE A 309 -11.96 -15.70 9.61
N LEU A 310 -12.96 -15.21 8.88
CA LEU A 310 -13.30 -13.78 8.84
C LEU A 310 -13.85 -13.27 10.18
N LEU A 311 -14.25 -14.16 11.10
CA LEU A 311 -14.62 -13.78 12.47
C LEU A 311 -13.42 -13.26 13.28
N ILE A 312 -12.20 -13.75 13.01
CA ILE A 312 -10.99 -13.35 13.74
C ILE A 312 -10.75 -11.84 13.65
N PRO A 313 -10.66 -11.22 12.46
CA PRO A 313 -10.48 -9.79 12.36
C PRO A 313 -11.69 -9.00 12.85
N VAL A 314 -12.93 -9.50 12.67
CA VAL A 314 -14.14 -8.83 13.20
C VAL A 314 -14.10 -8.76 14.72
N VAL A 315 -13.83 -9.87 15.40
CA VAL A 315 -13.72 -9.90 16.87
C VAL A 315 -12.53 -9.07 17.34
N SER A 316 -11.41 -9.07 16.61
CA SER A 316 -10.27 -8.20 16.92
C SER A 316 -10.67 -6.72 16.91
N ILE A 317 -11.38 -6.26 15.89
CA ILE A 317 -11.84 -4.87 15.79
C ILE A 317 -12.80 -4.55 16.94
N LEU A 318 -13.76 -5.43 17.22
CA LEU A 318 -14.73 -5.25 18.31
C LEU A 318 -14.08 -5.23 19.70
N ALA A 319 -13.02 -6.03 19.89
CA ALA A 319 -12.33 -6.11 21.17
C ALA A 319 -11.39 -4.93 21.40
N PHE A 320 -10.66 -4.48 20.38
CA PHE A 320 -9.60 -3.48 20.52
C PHE A 320 -10.03 -2.05 20.17
N ASP A 321 -10.94 -1.88 19.22
CA ASP A 321 -11.40 -0.59 18.75
C ASP A 321 -12.82 -0.27 19.21
N LYS A 322 -13.24 1.00 19.05
CA LYS A 322 -14.65 1.36 19.21
C LYS A 322 -15.44 0.77 18.05
N PHE A 323 -16.65 0.27 18.32
CA PHE A 323 -17.54 -0.24 17.27
C PHE A 323 -17.74 0.82 16.19
N ARG A 324 -17.38 0.46 14.96
CA ARG A 324 -17.59 1.24 13.74
C ARG A 324 -18.07 0.30 12.66
N PHE A 325 -19.25 0.58 12.09
CA PHE A 325 -19.81 -0.28 11.07
C PHE A 325 -18.93 -0.27 9.81
N THR A 326 -18.28 0.85 9.52
CA THR A 326 -17.26 1.00 8.47
C THR A 326 -16.08 0.03 8.58
N SER A 327 -15.67 -0.34 9.78
CA SER A 327 -14.53 -1.26 9.98
C SER A 327 -14.90 -2.73 9.77
N ILE A 328 -16.18 -3.09 9.95
CA ILE A 328 -16.68 -4.48 9.87
C ILE A 328 -17.28 -4.77 8.48
N SER A 329 -17.78 -3.74 7.79
CA SER A 329 -18.45 -3.86 6.50
C SER A 329 -17.67 -4.62 5.40
N PRO A 330 -16.33 -4.57 5.29
CA PRO A 330 -15.61 -5.36 4.28
C PRO A 330 -15.73 -6.86 4.52
N PHE A 331 -15.68 -7.30 5.78
CA PHE A 331 -15.81 -8.73 6.13
C PHE A 331 -17.23 -9.23 5.85
N VAL A 332 -18.23 -8.42 6.18
CA VAL A 332 -19.65 -8.71 5.87
C VAL A 332 -19.86 -8.78 4.35
N ALA A 333 -19.28 -7.84 3.60
CA ALA A 333 -19.36 -7.83 2.15
C ALA A 333 -18.75 -9.09 1.53
N VAL A 334 -17.59 -9.55 2.01
CA VAL A 334 -16.96 -10.79 1.52
C VAL A 334 -17.81 -12.03 1.84
N VAL A 335 -18.36 -12.12 3.05
CA VAL A 335 -19.25 -13.23 3.44
C VAL A 335 -20.47 -13.28 2.51
N LEU A 336 -21.11 -12.13 2.26
CA LEU A 336 -22.27 -12.04 1.36
C LEU A 336 -21.91 -12.30 -0.09
N PHE A 337 -20.83 -11.69 -0.60
CA PHE A 337 -20.33 -11.88 -1.96
C PHE A 337 -20.15 -13.37 -2.27
N PHE A 338 -19.48 -14.08 -1.39
CA PHE A 338 -19.16 -15.49 -1.61
C PHE A 338 -20.34 -16.40 -1.27
N SER A 339 -21.19 -16.08 -0.28
CA SER A 339 -22.41 -16.87 -0.01
C SER A 339 -23.41 -16.79 -1.18
N ILE A 340 -23.65 -15.60 -1.71
CA ILE A 340 -24.54 -15.40 -2.86
C ILE A 340 -23.93 -16.04 -4.11
N GLY A 341 -22.64 -15.82 -4.35
CA GLY A 341 -21.92 -16.38 -5.48
C GLY A 341 -21.92 -17.92 -5.48
N TYR A 342 -21.56 -18.52 -4.34
CA TYR A 342 -21.38 -19.97 -4.21
C TYR A 342 -22.71 -20.74 -4.22
N PHE A 343 -23.71 -20.33 -3.40
CA PHE A 343 -24.96 -21.08 -3.27
C PHE A 343 -25.98 -20.81 -4.39
N PHE A 344 -25.94 -19.61 -5.01
CA PHE A 344 -26.90 -19.23 -6.06
C PHE A 344 -26.26 -19.12 -7.45
N ASN A 345 -24.98 -19.46 -7.58
CA ASN A 345 -24.18 -19.28 -8.80
C ASN A 345 -24.26 -17.85 -9.38
N ALA A 346 -24.45 -16.86 -8.49
CA ALA A 346 -24.79 -15.48 -8.84
C ALA A 346 -23.61 -14.54 -8.59
N PHE A 347 -22.38 -14.95 -8.93
CA PHE A 347 -21.18 -14.14 -8.74
C PHE A 347 -21.23 -12.79 -9.45
N HIS A 348 -21.96 -12.70 -10.57
CA HIS A 348 -22.17 -11.46 -11.29
C HIS A 348 -22.99 -10.43 -10.49
N LEU A 349 -23.97 -10.87 -9.69
CA LEU A 349 -24.77 -10.00 -8.82
C LEU A 349 -24.14 -9.80 -7.44
N SER A 350 -23.37 -10.78 -6.96
CA SER A 350 -22.85 -10.75 -5.60
C SER A 350 -21.85 -9.62 -5.35
N TRP A 351 -21.27 -9.05 -6.41
CA TRP A 351 -20.47 -7.82 -6.36
C TRP A 351 -21.19 -6.64 -5.70
N LEU A 352 -22.53 -6.59 -5.77
CA LEU A 352 -23.33 -5.56 -5.11
C LEU A 352 -23.17 -5.57 -3.58
N ALA A 353 -22.75 -6.69 -2.98
CA ALA A 353 -22.44 -6.75 -1.55
C ALA A 353 -21.34 -5.76 -1.13
N PHE A 354 -20.41 -5.41 -2.02
CA PHE A 354 -19.36 -4.43 -1.72
C PHE A 354 -19.86 -3.00 -1.61
N LEU A 355 -21.09 -2.70 -2.06
CA LEU A 355 -21.74 -1.40 -1.84
C LEU A 355 -22.03 -1.14 -0.35
N ILE A 356 -22.06 -2.18 0.48
CA ILE A 356 -22.21 -2.03 1.94
C ILE A 356 -21.06 -1.22 2.53
N ILE A 357 -19.85 -1.26 1.94
CA ILE A 357 -18.68 -0.53 2.44
C ILE A 357 -18.87 0.99 2.37
N PRO A 358 -19.13 1.61 1.20
CA PRO A 358 -19.41 3.04 1.12
C PRO A 358 -20.72 3.42 1.83
N MET A 359 -21.76 2.58 1.78
CA MET A 359 -23.01 2.84 2.51
C MET A 359 -22.79 2.92 4.03
N ALA A 360 -21.98 2.02 4.59
CA ALA A 360 -21.60 2.07 6.00
C ALA A 360 -20.92 3.39 6.35
N GLY A 361 -20.03 3.88 5.48
CA GLY A 361 -19.36 5.17 5.64
C GLY A 361 -20.31 6.35 5.62
N ILE A 362 -21.33 6.34 4.76
CA ILE A 362 -22.32 7.42 4.70
C ILE A 362 -23.19 7.41 5.96
N ILE A 363 -23.73 6.25 6.35
CA ILE A 363 -24.62 6.12 7.52
C ILE A 363 -23.92 6.49 8.82
N GLU A 364 -22.64 6.15 8.96
CA GLU A 364 -21.86 6.45 10.17
C GLU A 364 -21.48 7.93 10.30
N ASN A 365 -21.44 8.68 9.17
CA ASN A 365 -21.10 10.11 9.14
C ASN A 365 -22.31 11.02 8.90
N ALA A 366 -23.51 10.46 8.75
CA ALA A 366 -24.79 11.18 8.65
C ALA A 366 -25.39 11.37 10.06
#